data_AF-A0A2M8PKV3-F1
#
_entry.id   AF-A0A2M8PKV3-F1
#
_cell.length_a   1.000
_cell.length_b   1.000
_cell.length_c   1.000
_cell.angle_alpha   90.00
_cell.angle_beta   90.00
_cell.angle_gamma   90.00
#
_symmetry.space_group_name_H-M   'P 1'
#
loop_
_entity.id
_entity.type
_entity.pdbx_description
1 polymer ?
#
loop_
_entity_poly.entity_id
_entity_poly.type
_entity_poly.pdbx_seq_one_letter_code
_entity_poly.pdbx_strand_id
1 'polypeptide(L)'
;ITTTTYDAEGEIAAQNDITHITRADVENALSRFIGTIEQLPPIYSAIKQGGRKLYEIARAGDEIELQPRQVQIDNIEILQWEPPFVVLDITCASGTYIRSLAHDLGQVLGVGAHLSDLRRVASGDFSIKQAVPLNQLLNEDWQQFLLPPDTPLQSWPAITLS
;
A
#
# COMPACT_ATOMS: atom_id res chain seq x y z
N ILE A 1 -7.57 -0.36 -16.30
CA ILE A 1 -8.08 1.02 -16.02
C ILE A 1 -7.04 1.71 -15.15
N THR A 2 -6.63 2.93 -15.50
CA THR A 2 -5.79 3.80 -14.66
C THR A 2 -6.61 4.97 -14.16
N THR A 3 -6.29 5.46 -12.96
CA THR A 3 -6.93 6.62 -12.35
C THR A 3 -5.90 7.67 -11.95
N THR A 4 -6.33 8.91 -11.73
CA THR A 4 -5.45 10.03 -11.34
C THR A 4 -4.82 9.87 -9.95
N THR A 5 -5.44 9.10 -9.06
CA THR A 5 -4.99 8.85 -7.68
C THR A 5 -4.35 7.46 -7.48
N TYR A 6 -4.31 6.64 -8.55
CA TYR A 6 -3.90 5.24 -8.52
C TYR A 6 -4.78 4.32 -7.64
N ASP A 7 -5.95 4.79 -7.25
CA ASP A 7 -7.01 4.01 -6.60
C ASP A 7 -8.38 4.30 -7.23
N ALA A 8 -9.41 3.58 -6.79
CA ALA A 8 -10.77 3.71 -7.31
C ALA A 8 -11.45 5.05 -7.00
N GLU A 9 -10.87 5.91 -6.14
CA GLU A 9 -11.44 7.22 -5.80
C GLU A 9 -11.10 8.30 -6.84
N GLY A 10 -10.08 8.08 -7.68
CA GLY A 10 -9.65 9.01 -8.71
C GLY A 10 -10.48 8.97 -9.99
N GLU A 11 -10.34 10.01 -10.81
CA GLU A 11 -10.94 10.05 -12.14
C GLU A 11 -10.26 9.04 -13.07
N ILE A 12 -11.04 8.41 -13.95
CA ILE A 12 -10.51 7.48 -14.96
C ILE A 12 -9.65 8.27 -15.94
N ALA A 13 -8.36 7.91 -16.01
CA ALA A 13 -7.40 8.49 -16.95
C ALA A 13 -7.29 7.68 -18.25
N ALA A 14 -7.35 6.35 -18.16
CA ALA A 14 -7.33 5.48 -19.33
C ALA A 14 -8.00 4.12 -19.06
N GLN A 15 -8.50 3.51 -20.13
CA GLN A 15 -9.06 2.16 -20.13
C GLN A 15 -8.59 1.43 -21.38
N ASN A 16 -7.79 0.38 -21.18
CA ASN A 16 -7.25 -0.44 -22.26
C ASN A 16 -7.89 -1.83 -22.26
N ASP A 17 -7.83 -2.50 -23.41
CA ASP A 17 -8.23 -3.90 -23.53
C ASP A 17 -7.25 -4.80 -22.77
N ILE A 18 -7.80 -5.74 -22.00
CA ILE A 18 -7.04 -6.69 -21.18
C ILE A 18 -7.28 -8.15 -21.61
N THR A 19 -8.05 -8.39 -22.67
CA THR A 19 -8.45 -9.76 -23.09
C THR A 19 -7.26 -10.67 -23.40
N HIS A 20 -6.11 -10.10 -23.73
CA HIS A 20 -4.86 -10.81 -24.01
C HIS A 20 -4.00 -11.08 -22.76
N ILE A 21 -4.32 -10.49 -21.61
CA ILE A 21 -3.55 -10.66 -20.38
C ILE A 21 -3.89 -11.99 -19.72
N THR A 22 -2.87 -12.78 -19.44
CA THR A 22 -2.99 -14.05 -18.73
C THR A 22 -2.48 -13.95 -17.29
N ARG A 23 -2.86 -14.92 -16.46
CA ARG A 23 -2.30 -15.05 -15.11
C ARG A 23 -0.77 -15.14 -15.13
N ALA A 24 -0.21 -15.87 -16.10
CA ALA A 24 1.24 -16.04 -16.23
C ALA A 24 1.95 -14.71 -16.54
N ASP A 25 1.33 -13.83 -17.33
CA ASP A 25 1.88 -12.49 -17.59
C ASP A 25 1.96 -11.68 -16.30
N VAL A 26 0.93 -11.77 -15.45
CA VAL A 26 0.92 -11.11 -14.14
C VAL A 26 1.98 -11.71 -13.21
N GLU A 27 2.09 -13.02 -13.10
CA GLU A 27 3.11 -13.69 -12.29
C GLU A 27 4.54 -13.28 -12.73
N ASN A 28 4.79 -13.26 -14.05
CA ASN A 28 6.06 -12.81 -14.61
C ASN A 28 6.32 -11.34 -14.30
N ALA A 29 5.33 -10.46 -14.44
CA ALA A 29 5.47 -9.04 -14.13
C ALA A 29 5.74 -8.80 -12.63
N LEU A 30 5.07 -9.55 -11.74
CA LEU A 30 5.22 -9.44 -10.28
C LEU A 30 6.64 -9.75 -9.81
N SER A 31 7.34 -10.67 -10.47
CA SER A 31 8.73 -11.04 -10.11
C SER A 31 9.70 -9.85 -10.09
N ARG A 32 9.39 -8.79 -10.85
CA ARG A 32 10.23 -7.58 -10.97
C ARG A 32 10.12 -6.66 -9.75
N PHE A 33 9.11 -6.87 -8.91
CA PHE A 33 8.84 -6.03 -7.75
C PHE A 33 9.35 -6.65 -6.44
N ILE A 34 9.73 -7.94 -6.44
CA ILE A 34 10.29 -8.61 -5.27
C ILE A 34 11.73 -8.16 -5.06
N GLY A 35 12.05 -7.80 -3.82
CA GLY A 35 13.33 -7.25 -3.41
C GLY A 35 13.29 -5.73 -3.27
N THR A 36 14.43 -5.11 -3.51
CA THR A 36 14.59 -3.67 -3.35
C THR A 36 14.30 -2.95 -4.67
N ILE A 37 13.32 -2.05 -4.67
CA ILE A 37 12.87 -1.31 -5.86
C ILE A 37 12.79 0.19 -5.59
N GLU A 38 12.83 0.98 -6.65
CA GLU A 38 12.49 2.40 -6.59
C GLU A 38 11.01 2.59 -6.91
N GLN A 39 10.32 3.36 -6.08
CA GLN A 39 8.93 3.69 -6.26
C GLN A 39 8.73 5.20 -6.25
N LEU A 40 8.00 5.70 -7.24
CA LEU A 40 7.46 7.06 -7.18
C LEU A 40 6.22 7.05 -6.30
N PRO A 41 6.21 7.81 -5.18
CA PRO A 41 5.03 7.89 -4.35
C PRO A 41 3.89 8.57 -5.12
N PRO A 42 2.62 8.22 -4.85
CA PRO A 42 1.50 8.86 -5.51
C PRO A 42 1.45 10.34 -5.10
N ILE A 43 1.04 11.19 -6.05
CA ILE A 43 0.82 12.63 -5.83
C ILE A 43 -0.06 12.87 -4.59
N TYR A 44 -1.11 12.05 -4.44
CA TYR A 44 -2.00 12.05 -3.28
C TYR A 44 -1.41 11.25 -2.12
N SER A 45 -0.33 11.77 -1.52
CA SER A 45 0.32 11.18 -0.34
C SER A 45 0.57 12.20 0.77
N ALA A 46 0.87 11.70 1.97
CA ALA A 46 1.16 12.52 3.15
C ALA A 46 2.63 13.01 3.22
N ILE A 47 3.43 12.75 2.19
CA ILE A 47 4.82 13.23 2.10
C ILE A 47 4.81 14.76 2.13
N LYS A 48 5.81 15.36 2.79
CA LYS A 48 5.94 16.82 2.84
C LYS A 48 6.99 17.32 1.85
N GLN A 49 6.66 18.40 1.15
CA GLN A 49 7.57 19.19 0.32
C GLN A 49 7.42 20.67 0.71
N GLY A 50 8.52 21.32 1.10
CA GLY A 50 8.48 22.72 1.55
C GLY A 50 7.55 22.97 2.76
N GLY A 51 7.35 21.97 3.62
CA GLY A 51 6.49 22.06 4.80
C GLY A 51 5.00 21.74 4.58
N ARG A 52 4.52 21.68 3.33
CA ARG A 52 3.15 21.30 2.97
C ARG A 52 3.08 19.82 2.54
N LYS A 53 1.95 19.14 2.73
CA LYS A 53 1.79 17.75 2.25
C LYS A 53 1.52 17.72 0.75
N LEU A 54 1.99 16.69 0.04
CA LEU A 54 1.83 16.60 -1.42
C LEU A 54 0.37 16.66 -1.86
N TYR A 55 -0.56 16.01 -1.14
CA TYR A 55 -1.98 16.12 -1.50
C TYR A 55 -2.54 17.56 -1.37
N GLU A 56 -1.97 18.40 -0.50
CA GLU A 56 -2.39 19.80 -0.33
C GLU A 56 -1.90 20.64 -1.52
N ILE A 57 -0.66 20.40 -1.94
CA ILE A 57 -0.03 21.02 -3.12
C ILE A 57 -0.80 20.61 -4.39
N ALA A 58 -1.15 19.33 -4.51
CA ALA A 58 -1.87 18.79 -5.66
C ALA A 58 -3.27 19.40 -5.82
N ARG A 59 -3.99 19.56 -4.70
CA ARG A 59 -5.31 20.20 -4.67
C ARG A 59 -5.25 21.69 -4.99
N ALA A 60 -4.12 22.33 -4.73
CA ALA A 60 -3.88 23.73 -5.09
C ALA A 60 -3.53 23.91 -6.58
N GLY A 61 -3.25 22.81 -7.30
CA GLY A 61 -2.77 22.85 -8.68
C GLY A 61 -1.32 23.32 -8.83
N ASP A 62 -0.57 23.36 -7.72
CA ASP A 62 0.85 23.70 -7.69
C ASP A 62 1.69 22.55 -8.30
N GLU A 63 2.83 22.87 -8.91
CA GLU A 63 3.77 21.86 -9.38
C GLU A 63 4.35 21.04 -8.22
N ILE A 64 4.35 19.71 -8.38
CA ILE A 64 4.92 18.76 -7.44
C ILE A 64 6.10 18.07 -8.10
N GLU A 65 7.23 18.07 -7.40
CA GLU A 65 8.39 17.29 -7.80
C GLU A 65 8.42 15.99 -7.00
N LEU A 66 8.13 14.87 -7.66
CA LEU A 66 8.21 13.55 -7.05
C LEU A 66 9.61 12.99 -7.20
N GLN A 67 10.21 12.63 -6.07
CA GLN A 67 11.49 11.94 -6.03
C GLN A 67 11.25 10.44 -5.75
N PRO A 68 11.84 9.54 -6.55
CA PRO A 68 11.79 8.10 -6.29
C PRO A 68 12.31 7.78 -4.90
N ARG A 69 11.71 6.76 -4.28
CA ARG A 69 12.14 6.26 -2.97
C ARG A 69 12.40 4.77 -3.05
N GLN A 70 13.48 4.36 -2.42
CA GLN A 70 13.79 2.95 -2.28
C GLN A 70 12.83 2.30 -1.27
N VAL A 71 12.19 1.22 -1.67
CA VAL A 71 11.32 0.39 -0.83
C VAL A 71 11.71 -1.08 -0.98
N GLN A 72 11.33 -1.88 -0.01
CA GLN A 72 11.62 -3.32 0.03
C GLN A 72 10.31 -4.10 0.03
N ILE A 73 10.17 -5.03 -0.90
CA ILE A 73 9.06 -5.99 -0.95
C ILE A 73 9.64 -7.39 -0.75
N ASP A 74 9.25 -8.05 0.32
CA ASP A 74 9.80 -9.35 0.68
C ASP A 74 9.06 -10.50 0.00
N ASN A 75 7.75 -10.36 -0.20
CA ASN A 75 6.94 -11.37 -0.88
C ASN A 75 5.75 -10.74 -1.62
N ILE A 76 5.38 -11.32 -2.77
CA ILE A 76 4.12 -11.05 -3.45
C ILE A 76 3.54 -12.37 -3.98
N GLU A 77 2.28 -12.65 -3.64
CA GLU A 77 1.57 -13.84 -4.10
C GLU A 77 0.21 -13.49 -4.70
N ILE A 78 -0.19 -14.20 -5.75
CA ILE A 78 -1.55 -14.10 -6.29
C ILE A 78 -2.46 -15.01 -5.46
N LEU A 79 -3.40 -14.41 -4.73
CA LEU A 79 -4.44 -15.14 -4.01
C LEU A 79 -5.62 -15.51 -4.91
N GLN A 80 -5.97 -14.62 -5.85
CA GLN A 80 -7.14 -14.80 -6.71
C GLN A 80 -6.90 -14.12 -8.07
N TRP A 81 -7.34 -14.78 -9.13
CA TRP A 81 -7.26 -14.30 -10.50
C TRP A 81 -8.64 -14.38 -11.15
N GLU A 82 -9.31 -13.24 -11.27
CA GLU A 82 -10.65 -13.09 -11.84
C GLU A 82 -10.70 -11.82 -12.69
N PRO A 83 -10.13 -11.84 -13.92
CA PRO A 83 -10.04 -10.66 -14.77
C PRO A 83 -11.38 -9.92 -14.89
N PRO A 84 -11.38 -8.58 -14.74
CA PRO A 84 -10.22 -7.69 -14.70
C PRO A 84 -9.52 -7.56 -13.33
N PHE A 85 -9.89 -8.37 -12.34
CA PHE A 85 -9.36 -8.30 -10.98
C PHE A 85 -8.26 -9.33 -10.70
N VAL A 86 -7.28 -8.90 -9.91
CA VAL A 86 -6.27 -9.76 -9.30
C VAL A 86 -6.14 -9.37 -7.83
N VAL A 87 -6.14 -10.36 -6.94
CA VAL A 87 -5.93 -10.17 -5.51
C VAL A 87 -4.53 -10.62 -5.16
N LEU A 88 -3.76 -9.72 -4.53
CA LEU A 88 -2.38 -9.95 -4.15
C LEU A 88 -2.24 -9.97 -2.62
N ASP A 89 -1.46 -10.91 -2.11
CA ASP A 89 -0.88 -10.82 -0.76
C ASP A 89 0.53 -10.26 -0.88
N ILE A 90 0.86 -9.25 -0.07
CA ILE A 90 2.10 -8.50 -0.17
C ILE A 90 2.70 -8.31 1.21
N THR A 91 3.93 -8.77 1.38
CA THR A 91 4.78 -8.45 2.54
C THR A 91 5.82 -7.43 2.11
N CYS A 92 5.85 -6.27 2.76
CA CYS A 92 6.74 -5.18 2.40
C CYS A 92 7.15 -4.34 3.60
N ALA A 93 8.28 -3.64 3.46
CA ALA A 93 8.76 -2.68 4.44
C ALA A 93 7.87 -1.42 4.50
N SER A 94 8.04 -0.65 5.58
CA SER A 94 7.38 0.63 5.77
C SER A 94 7.70 1.61 4.63
N GLY A 95 6.71 2.41 4.23
CA GLY A 95 6.88 3.41 3.17
C GLY A 95 6.55 2.92 1.77
N THR A 96 6.22 1.62 1.62
CA THR A 96 5.72 1.06 0.36
C THR A 96 4.29 1.54 0.08
N TYR A 97 4.06 2.09 -1.11
CA TYR A 97 2.75 2.49 -1.60
C TYR A 97 2.16 1.39 -2.48
N ILE A 98 1.17 0.68 -1.95
CA ILE A 98 0.46 -0.38 -2.70
C ILE A 98 -0.27 0.18 -3.93
N ARG A 99 -0.72 1.45 -3.87
CA ARG A 99 -1.29 2.17 -5.03
C ARG A 99 -0.30 2.33 -6.17
N SER A 100 0.92 2.77 -5.87
CA SER A 100 1.98 2.88 -6.87
C SER A 100 2.36 1.50 -7.40
N LEU A 101 2.45 0.47 -6.56
CA LEU A 101 2.70 -0.91 -7.03
C LEU A 101 1.62 -1.38 -8.03
N ALA A 102 0.34 -1.13 -7.74
CA ALA A 102 -0.75 -1.46 -8.67
C ALA A 102 -0.62 -0.69 -9.98
N HIS A 103 -0.31 0.60 -9.93
CA HIS A 103 -0.06 1.42 -11.12
C HIS A 103 1.11 0.88 -11.96
N ASP A 104 2.26 0.64 -11.32
CA ASP A 104 3.50 0.20 -11.95
C ASP A 104 3.34 -1.20 -12.56
N LEU A 105 2.65 -2.12 -11.87
CA LEU A 105 2.29 -3.43 -12.43
C LEU A 105 1.48 -3.27 -13.72
N GLY A 106 0.50 -2.37 -13.72
CA GLY A 106 -0.27 -2.04 -14.91
C GLY A 106 0.58 -1.47 -16.04
N GLN A 107 1.59 -0.64 -15.75
CA GLN A 107 2.53 -0.12 -16.74
C GLN A 107 3.41 -1.23 -17.32
N VAL A 108 3.92 -2.15 -16.48
CA VAL A 108 4.70 -3.30 -16.91
C VAL A 108 3.90 -4.21 -17.85
N LEU A 109 2.60 -4.40 -17.55
CA LEU A 109 1.68 -5.18 -18.39
C LEU A 109 1.21 -4.42 -19.65
N GLY A 110 1.50 -3.12 -19.77
CA GLY A 110 1.11 -2.28 -20.92
C GLY A 110 -0.39 -1.94 -20.99
N VAL A 111 -1.18 -2.31 -19.99
CA VAL A 111 -2.65 -2.11 -19.98
C VAL A 111 -3.10 -1.10 -18.91
N GLY A 112 -2.24 -0.79 -17.95
CA GLY A 112 -2.52 0.11 -16.85
C GLY A 112 -3.49 -0.46 -15.81
N ALA A 113 -3.25 -0.17 -14.54
CA ALA A 113 -4.03 -0.65 -13.41
C ALA A 113 -4.12 0.42 -12.30
N HIS A 114 -5.01 0.18 -11.34
CA HIS A 114 -5.19 0.98 -10.14
C HIS A 114 -5.60 0.05 -8.99
N LEU A 115 -5.46 0.52 -7.76
CA LEU A 115 -5.89 -0.22 -6.57
C LEU A 115 -7.41 -0.09 -6.37
N SER A 116 -8.13 -1.20 -6.48
CA SER A 116 -9.59 -1.20 -6.28
C SER A 116 -10.01 -1.39 -4.83
N ASP A 117 -9.26 -2.18 -4.06
CA ASP A 117 -9.51 -2.45 -2.64
C ASP A 117 -8.17 -2.67 -1.92
N LEU A 118 -8.11 -2.35 -0.62
CA LEU A 118 -6.92 -2.54 0.19
C LEU A 118 -7.28 -2.90 1.63
N ARG A 119 -6.70 -4.02 2.09
CA ARG A 119 -6.80 -4.43 3.49
C ARG A 119 -5.43 -4.71 4.07
N ARG A 120 -5.00 -3.89 5.03
CA ARG A 120 -3.79 -4.17 5.82
C ARG A 120 -4.08 -5.24 6.85
N VAL A 121 -3.46 -6.41 6.70
CA VAL A 121 -3.67 -7.57 7.59
C VAL A 121 -2.64 -7.68 8.73
N ALA A 122 -1.51 -6.97 8.62
CA ALA A 122 -0.49 -6.90 9.67
C ALA A 122 0.32 -5.58 9.60
N SER A 123 0.99 -5.25 10.70
CA SER A 123 1.95 -4.13 10.82
C SER A 123 2.94 -4.45 11.93
N GLY A 124 4.15 -4.90 11.56
CA GLY A 124 5.10 -5.45 12.54
C GLY A 124 4.48 -6.64 13.27
N ASP A 125 4.60 -6.67 14.59
CA ASP A 125 4.06 -7.75 15.44
C ASP A 125 2.53 -7.69 15.64
N PHE A 126 1.86 -6.66 15.09
CA PHE A 126 0.41 -6.50 15.20
C PHE A 126 -0.29 -7.08 13.97
N SER A 127 -1.20 -8.02 14.20
CA SER A 127 -2.06 -8.63 13.17
C SER A 127 -3.49 -8.13 13.26
N ILE A 128 -4.22 -8.21 12.14
CA ILE A 128 -5.64 -7.87 12.08
C ILE A 128 -6.51 -8.76 12.97
N LYS A 129 -6.02 -9.95 13.37
CA LYS A 129 -6.71 -10.84 14.32
C LYS A 129 -6.76 -10.23 15.73
N GLN A 130 -5.83 -9.33 16.06
CA GLN A 130 -5.82 -8.58 17.31
C GLN A 130 -6.58 -7.24 17.19
N ALA A 131 -7.01 -6.86 15.99
CA ALA A 131 -7.69 -5.59 15.78
C ALA A 131 -9.08 -5.61 16.42
N VAL A 132 -9.41 -4.55 17.14
CA VAL A 132 -10.72 -4.36 17.75
C VAL A 132 -11.59 -3.53 16.82
N PRO A 133 -12.79 -4.00 16.46
CA PRO A 133 -13.74 -3.22 15.66
C PRO A 133 -14.09 -1.88 16.32
N LEU A 134 -14.19 -0.81 15.53
CA LEU A 134 -14.43 0.55 16.04
C LEU A 134 -15.67 0.62 16.94
N ASN A 135 -16.75 -0.07 16.60
CA ASN A 135 -17.98 -0.08 17.38
C ASN A 135 -17.81 -0.63 18.81
N GLN A 136 -16.82 -1.48 19.07
CA GLN A 136 -16.51 -1.95 20.43
C GLN A 136 -15.75 -0.89 21.24
N LEU A 137 -14.99 -0.02 20.56
CA LEU A 137 -14.19 1.06 21.17
C LEU A 137 -15.01 2.32 21.48
N LEU A 138 -16.23 2.44 20.94
CA LEU A 138 -17.11 3.58 21.22
C LEU A 138 -17.83 3.49 22.57
N ASN A 139 -17.62 2.39 23.32
CA ASN A 139 -18.17 2.19 24.65
C ASN A 139 -17.20 2.70 25.74
N GLU A 140 -17.67 2.90 26.97
CA GLU A 140 -16.86 3.45 28.07
C GLU A 140 -15.70 2.54 28.51
N ASP A 141 -15.76 1.23 28.21
CA ASP A 141 -14.76 0.23 28.64
C ASP A 141 -13.62 0.02 27.63
N TRP A 142 -13.34 0.97 26.74
CA TRP A 142 -12.34 0.80 25.68
C TRP A 142 -10.91 0.58 26.20
N GLN A 143 -10.61 1.00 27.44
CA GLN A 143 -9.29 0.85 28.06
C GLN A 143 -8.89 -0.62 28.22
N GLN A 144 -9.85 -1.54 28.27
CA GLN A 144 -9.57 -2.98 28.35
C GLN A 144 -8.85 -3.52 27.11
N PHE A 145 -8.94 -2.81 25.98
CA PHE A 145 -8.30 -3.17 24.72
C PHE A 145 -6.89 -2.56 24.58
N LEU A 146 -6.43 -1.77 25.56
CA LEU A 146 -5.08 -1.22 25.54
C LEU A 146 -4.05 -2.33 25.76
N LEU A 147 -3.05 -2.32 24.89
CA LEU A 147 -1.86 -3.15 25.06
C LEU A 147 -0.84 -2.40 25.93
N PRO A 148 0.03 -3.12 26.67
CA PRO A 148 1.15 -2.53 27.37
C PRO A 148 1.98 -1.62 26.43
N PRO A 149 2.48 -0.47 26.92
CA PRO A 149 3.18 0.51 26.07
C PRO A 149 4.48 -0.01 25.46
N ASP A 150 5.09 -1.04 26.05
CA ASP A 150 6.28 -1.73 25.60
C ASP A 150 5.99 -2.82 24.55
N THR A 151 4.72 -3.13 24.26
CA THR A 151 4.32 -4.16 23.28
C THR A 151 5.02 -4.02 21.92
N PRO A 152 5.15 -2.83 21.31
CA PRO A 152 5.86 -2.67 20.02
C PRO A 152 7.37 -3.00 20.08
N LEU A 153 7.94 -3.11 21.28
CA LEU A 153 9.36 -3.31 21.54
C LEU A 153 9.66 -4.68 22.17
N GLN A 154 8.67 -5.57 22.28
CA GLN A 154 8.86 -6.87 22.95
C GLN A 154 9.88 -7.78 22.27
N SER A 155 10.18 -7.54 20.98
CA SER A 155 11.24 -8.23 20.25
C SER A 155 12.65 -7.71 20.57
N TRP A 156 12.77 -6.61 21.33
CA TRP A 156 14.06 -6.00 21.66
C TRP A 156 14.60 -6.52 23.00
N PRO A 157 15.94 -6.52 23.19
CA PRO A 157 16.51 -6.86 24.49
C PRO A 157 16.05 -5.88 25.59
N ALA A 158 15.52 -6.42 26.69
CA ALA A 158 15.12 -5.63 27.85
C ALA A 158 16.24 -5.58 28.91
N ILE A 159 16.42 -4.43 29.55
CA ILE A 159 17.35 -4.24 30.67
C ILE A 159 16.57 -3.74 31.88
N THR A 160 16.65 -4.48 32.99
CA THR A 160 16.05 -4.10 34.27
C THR A 160 17.12 -3.49 35.18
N LEU A 161 16.82 -2.33 35.76
CA LEU A 161 17.68 -1.66 36.73
C LEU A 161 17.09 -1.83 38.14
N SER A 162 17.95 -2.11 39.11
CA SER A 162 17.61 -2.27 40.54
C SER A 162 17.88 -1.00 41.33
#